data_AF-A0A2P2I587-F1
#
_entry.id   AF-A0A2P2I587-F1
#
_cell.length_a   1.000
_cell.length_b   1.000
_cell.length_c   1.000
_cell.angle_alpha   90.00
_cell.angle_beta   90.00
_cell.angle_gamma   90.00
#
_symmetry.space_group_name_H-M   'P 1'
#
loop_
_entity.id
_entity.type
_entity.pdbx_description
1 polymer ?
#
loop_
_entity_poly.entity_id
_entity_poly.type
_entity_poly.pdbx_seq_one_letter_code
_entity_poly.pdbx_strand_id
1 'polypeptide(L)'
;MFINNIVREFYEVISGQRVLVLVHFDLDAICSGKILQSLFHADHILYTLCPVLTHTDLHTTVQNHKEQVGCIILLNCGGALDLVEFLELPDNMTVFVADTHRPLHVCNIYSEHQKLRQ
;
A
#
# COMPACT_ATOMS: atom_id res chain seq x y z
N MET A 1 -7.38 9.34 -3.28
CA MET A 1 -8.12 10.16 -2.29
C MET A 1 -7.47 10.06 -0.91
N PHE A 2 -7.55 11.11 -0.08
CA PHE A 2 -7.10 11.05 1.32
C PHE A 2 -8.09 10.32 2.23
N ILE A 3 -7.58 9.55 3.19
CA ILE A 3 -8.36 8.89 4.23
C ILE A 3 -8.65 9.86 5.37
N ASN A 4 -9.93 10.00 5.74
CA ASN A 4 -10.35 10.82 6.88
C ASN A 4 -10.58 9.98 8.14
N ASN A 5 -11.04 8.73 7.99
CA ASN A 5 -11.25 7.79 9.09
C ASN A 5 -10.44 6.51 8.88
N ILE A 6 -9.29 6.43 9.55
CA ILE A 6 -8.37 5.28 9.45
C ILE A 6 -8.98 3.94 9.88
N VAL A 7 -9.99 3.94 10.77
CA VAL A 7 -10.62 2.70 11.23
C VAL A 7 -11.52 2.14 10.13
N ARG A 8 -12.45 2.96 9.64
CA ARG A 8 -13.45 2.53 8.65
C ARG A 8 -12.91 2.43 7.24
N GLU A 9 -12.05 3.35 6.84
CA GLU A 9 -11.60 3.48 5.46
C GLU A 9 -10.31 2.69 5.17
N PHE A 10 -9.57 2.29 6.22
CA PHE A 10 -8.37 1.47 6.10
C PHE A 10 -8.50 0.14 6.85
N TYR A 11 -8.64 0.18 8.18
CA TYR A 11 -8.51 -1.03 9.00
C TYR A 11 -9.62 -2.07 8.76
N GLU A 12 -10.87 -1.63 8.66
CA GLU A 12 -12.01 -2.50 8.34
C GLU A 12 -11.92 -3.06 6.91
N VAL A 13 -11.29 -2.33 5.98
CA VAL A 13 -11.15 -2.75 4.57
C VAL A 13 -10.13 -3.87 4.41
N ILE A 14 -9.02 -3.79 5.15
CA ILE A 14 -7.96 -4.80 5.11
C ILE A 14 -8.35 -6.07 5.88
N SER A 15 -9.28 -5.95 6.83
CA SER A 15 -9.76 -7.09 7.61
C SER A 15 -10.52 -8.08 6.72
N GLY A 16 -10.07 -9.33 6.70
CA GLY A 16 -10.63 -10.39 5.85
C GLY A 16 -10.06 -10.49 4.44
N GLN A 17 -9.04 -9.68 4.08
CA GLN A 17 -8.31 -9.81 2.81
C GLN A 17 -6.87 -10.27 3.04
N ARG A 18 -6.27 -10.88 2.01
CA ARG A 18 -4.81 -11.10 1.99
C ARG A 18 -4.12 -9.79 1.59
N VAL A 19 -3.24 -9.31 2.45
CA VAL A 19 -2.59 -8.00 2.33
C VAL A 19 -1.14 -8.16 1.86
N LEU A 20 -0.71 -7.39 0.87
CA LEU A 20 0.69 -7.21 0.52
C LEU A 20 1.20 -5.89 1.11
N VAL A 21 2.25 -5.95 1.92
CA VAL A 21 2.87 -4.76 2.53
C VAL A 21 4.26 -4.58 1.91
N LEU A 22 4.43 -3.51 1.13
CA LEU A 22 5.73 -3.10 0.61
C LEU A 22 6.33 -2.03 1.51
N VAL A 23 7.54 -2.27 1.99
CA VAL A 23 8.23 -1.43 2.97
C VAL A 23 9.47 -0.85 2.33
N HIS A 24 9.58 0.47 2.26
CA HIS A 24 10.81 1.10 1.79
C HIS A 24 11.98 0.82 2.76
N PHE A 25 13.20 0.81 2.24
CA PHE A 25 14.40 0.54 3.02
C PHE A 25 14.88 1.79 3.80
N ASP A 26 14.02 2.27 4.70
CA ASP A 26 14.30 3.38 5.60
C ASP A 26 13.74 3.11 7.01
N LEU A 27 14.19 3.92 7.98
CA LEU A 27 13.83 3.72 9.39
C LEU A 27 12.34 3.94 9.68
N ASP A 28 11.71 4.92 9.04
CA ASP A 28 10.31 5.26 9.27
C ASP A 28 9.39 4.14 8.74
N ALA A 29 9.67 3.65 7.53
CA ALA A 29 8.97 2.54 6.91
C ALA A 29 9.11 1.25 7.72
N ILE A 30 10.32 0.94 8.22
CA ILE A 30 10.55 -0.25 9.04
C ILE A 30 9.80 -0.16 10.37
N CYS A 31 9.82 1.00 11.03
CA CYS A 31 9.10 1.21 12.28
C CYS A 31 7.58 1.11 12.07
N SER A 32 7.06 1.77 11.04
CA SER A 32 5.65 1.70 10.62
C SER A 32 5.24 0.26 10.29
N GLY A 33 6.09 -0.47 9.57
CA GLY A 33 5.92 -1.88 9.28
C GLY A 33 5.81 -2.72 10.56
N LYS A 34 6.67 -2.50 11.55
CA LYS A 34 6.61 -3.22 12.84
C LYS A 34 5.35 -2.95 13.63
N ILE A 35 4.85 -1.71 13.62
CA ILE A 35 3.58 -1.36 14.25
C ILE A 35 2.43 -2.12 13.55
N LEU A 36 2.36 -2.07 12.21
CA LEU A 36 1.33 -2.79 11.45
C LEU A 36 1.42 -4.30 11.63
N GLN A 37 2.62 -4.89 11.64
CA GLN A 37 2.80 -6.31 11.90
C GLN A 37 2.21 -6.73 13.25
N SER A 38 2.35 -5.89 14.28
CA SER A 38 1.81 -6.15 15.62
C SER A 38 0.28 -6.12 15.63
N LEU A 39 -0.31 -5.17 14.90
CA LEU A 39 -1.77 -5.08 14.72
C LEU A 39 -2.31 -6.29 13.94
N PHE A 40 -1.67 -6.64 12.82
CA PHE A 40 -2.07 -7.78 11.99
C PHE A 40 -1.95 -9.10 12.75
N HIS A 41 -0.95 -9.23 13.62
CA HIS A 41 -0.82 -10.40 14.48
C HIS A 41 -1.95 -10.51 15.49
N ALA A 42 -2.33 -9.39 16.13
CA ALA A 42 -3.40 -9.35 17.12
C ALA A 42 -4.76 -9.71 16.50
N ASP A 43 -5.04 -9.25 15.28
CA ASP A 43 -6.33 -9.46 14.61
C ASP A 43 -6.30 -10.58 13.54
N HIS A 44 -5.26 -11.42 13.55
CA HIS A 44 -5.10 -12.57 12.65
C HIS A 44 -5.22 -12.25 11.15
N ILE A 45 -4.76 -11.07 10.75
CA ILE A 45 -4.75 -10.63 9.35
C ILE A 45 -3.62 -11.35 8.61
N LEU A 46 -3.94 -11.99 7.48
CA LEU A 46 -2.95 -12.65 6.62
C LEU A 46 -2.25 -11.62 5.75
N TYR A 47 -0.93 -11.50 5.91
CA TYR A 47 -0.13 -10.56 5.13
C TYR A 47 1.18 -11.16 4.63
N THR A 48 1.69 -10.59 3.53
CA THR A 48 3.05 -10.79 3.04
C THR A 48 3.80 -9.46 3.18
N LEU A 49 4.97 -9.48 3.85
CA LEU A 49 5.83 -8.30 4.01
C LEU A 49 7.01 -8.38 3.03
N CYS A 50 7.17 -7.37 2.18
CA CYS A 50 8.24 -7.30 1.19
C CYS A 50 9.02 -5.99 1.32
N PRO A 51 10.32 -6.02 1.69
CA PRO A 51 11.14 -4.82 1.61
C PRO A 51 11.43 -4.46 0.15
N VAL A 52 11.44 -3.16 -0.17
CA VAL A 52 11.74 -2.64 -1.51
C VAL A 52 12.73 -1.49 -1.45
N LEU A 53 13.75 -1.52 -2.32
CA LEU A 53 14.77 -0.47 -2.38
C LEU A 53 14.54 0.46 -3.57
N THR A 54 14.17 -0.10 -4.71
CA THR A 54 13.99 0.63 -5.96
C THR A 54 12.56 0.56 -6.47
N HIS A 55 12.19 1.47 -7.38
CA HIS A 55 10.91 1.40 -8.07
C HIS A 55 10.77 0.09 -8.86
N THR A 56 11.86 -0.41 -9.46
CA THR A 56 11.87 -1.70 -10.16
C THR A 56 11.55 -2.86 -9.23
N ASP A 57 12.07 -2.86 -8.00
CA ASP A 57 11.75 -3.86 -6.99
C ASP A 57 10.28 -3.80 -6.59
N LEU A 58 9.76 -2.57 -6.41
CA LEU A 58 8.35 -2.32 -6.10
C LEU A 58 7.45 -2.90 -7.19
N HIS A 59 7.69 -2.52 -8.44
CA HIS A 59 6.92 -3.00 -9.59
C HIS A 59 6.94 -4.52 -9.69
N THR A 60 8.13 -5.12 -9.69
CA THR A 60 8.30 -6.57 -9.84
C THR A 60 7.61 -7.33 -8.71
N THR A 61 7.71 -6.84 -7.48
CA THR A 61 7.06 -7.46 -6.32
C THR A 61 5.54 -7.41 -6.45
N VAL A 62 4.99 -6.29 -6.88
CA VAL A 62 3.55 -6.13 -7.12
C VAL A 62 3.09 -7.07 -8.23
N GLN A 63 3.76 -7.10 -9.38
CA GLN A 63 3.39 -7.98 -10.50
C GLN A 63 3.36 -9.47 -10.10
N ASN A 64 4.31 -9.91 -9.27
CA ASN A 64 4.37 -11.30 -8.80
C ASN A 64 3.26 -11.69 -7.82
N HIS A 65 2.61 -10.71 -7.16
CA HIS A 65 1.64 -10.96 -6.09
C HIS A 65 0.23 -10.45 -6.40
N LYS A 66 0.04 -9.61 -7.42
CA LYS A 66 -1.23 -8.91 -7.69
C LYS A 66 -2.43 -9.82 -7.88
N GLU A 67 -2.22 -11.05 -8.36
CA GLU A 67 -3.29 -12.05 -8.55
C GLU A 67 -3.72 -12.73 -7.25
N GLN A 68 -2.90 -12.67 -6.20
CA GLN A 68 -3.09 -13.45 -4.98
C GLN A 68 -3.54 -12.59 -3.78
N VAL A 69 -3.56 -11.27 -3.91
CA VAL A 69 -3.80 -10.33 -2.82
C VAL A 69 -4.94 -9.39 -3.19
N GLY A 70 -5.78 -9.05 -2.21
CA GLY A 70 -6.91 -8.12 -2.41
C GLY A 70 -6.53 -6.67 -2.15
N CYS A 71 -5.46 -6.48 -1.37
CA CYS A 71 -5.04 -5.18 -0.88
C CYS A 71 -3.51 -5.04 -0.90
N ILE A 72 -3.03 -3.85 -1.28
CA ILE A 72 -1.63 -3.46 -1.22
C ILE A 72 -1.47 -2.28 -0.26
N ILE A 73 -0.42 -2.30 0.57
CA ILE A 73 -0.02 -1.20 1.43
C ILE A 73 1.42 -0.82 1.07
N LEU A 74 1.64 0.44 0.71
CA LEU A 74 2.95 1.03 0.46
C LEU A 74 3.36 1.86 1.68
N LEU A 75 4.48 1.52 2.31
CA LEU A 75 5.06 2.27 3.42
C LEU A 75 6.28 3.05 2.93
N ASN A 76 6.18 4.37 3.04
CA ASN A 76 7.16 5.38 2.67
C ASN A 76 7.68 5.26 1.23
N CYS A 77 6.83 4.80 0.31
CA CYS A 77 7.13 4.75 -1.11
C CYS A 77 5.89 4.95 -1.99
N GLY A 78 6.12 5.41 -3.23
CA GLY A 78 5.11 5.50 -4.28
C GLY A 78 4.26 6.78 -4.30
N GLY A 79 4.33 7.64 -3.28
CA GLY A 79 3.49 8.85 -3.19
C GLY A 79 3.74 9.86 -4.31
N ALA A 80 4.98 9.95 -4.78
CA ALA A 80 5.41 10.87 -5.85
C ALA A 80 5.30 10.28 -7.28
N LEU A 81 4.97 9.00 -7.43
CA LEU A 81 4.82 8.32 -8.72
C LEU A 81 3.36 8.32 -9.17
N ASP A 82 3.11 8.29 -10.48
CA ASP A 82 1.78 7.94 -10.98
C ASP A 82 1.55 6.44 -10.76
N LEU A 83 0.91 6.07 -9.64
CA LEU A 83 0.72 4.66 -9.29
C LEU A 83 -0.30 3.95 -10.18
N VAL A 84 -1.18 4.70 -10.85
CA VAL A 84 -2.17 4.15 -11.77
C VAL A 84 -1.45 3.60 -13.00
N GLU A 85 -0.62 4.45 -13.63
CA GLU A 85 0.17 4.07 -14.79
C GLU A 85 1.29 3.09 -14.41
N PHE A 86 1.95 3.30 -13.28
CA PHE A 86 3.12 2.52 -12.90
C PHE A 86 2.82 1.08 -12.52
N LEU A 87 1.68 0.80 -11.85
CA LEU A 87 1.40 -0.55 -11.32
C LEU A 87 0.48 -1.39 -12.20
N GLU A 88 -0.30 -0.77 -13.09
CA GLU A 88 -1.23 -1.46 -14.01
C GLU A 88 -2.09 -2.52 -13.29
N LEU A 89 -2.75 -2.10 -12.21
CA LEU A 89 -3.50 -3.00 -11.34
C LEU A 89 -4.95 -3.19 -11.81
N PRO A 90 -5.58 -4.32 -11.45
CA PRO A 90 -7.02 -4.51 -11.64
C PRO A 90 -7.86 -3.49 -10.85
N ASP A 91 -9.00 -3.06 -11.42
CA ASP A 91 -9.91 -2.07 -10.83
C ASP A 91 -10.47 -2.47 -9.44
N ASN A 92 -10.52 -3.76 -9.14
CA ASN A 92 -11.02 -4.28 -7.87
C ASN A 92 -9.99 -4.24 -6.73
N MET A 93 -8.74 -3.89 -7.02
CA MET A 93 -7.66 -3.87 -6.03
C MET A 93 -7.58 -2.53 -5.30
N THR A 94 -7.43 -2.59 -3.97
CA THR A 94 -7.24 -1.38 -3.15
C THR A 94 -5.76 -1.19 -2.83
N VAL A 95 -5.27 0.04 -2.99
CA VAL A 95 -3.88 0.40 -2.65
C VAL A 95 -3.90 1.52 -1.62
N PHE A 96 -3.27 1.26 -0.48
CA PHE A 96 -3.04 2.24 0.57
C PHE A 96 -1.60 2.75 0.50
N VAL A 97 -1.41 4.05 0.59
CA VAL A 97 -0.10 4.70 0.49
C VAL A 97 0.13 5.56 1.72
N ALA A 98 1.01 5.10 2.60
CA ALA A 98 1.48 5.89 3.74
C ALA A 98 2.88 6.40 3.41
N ASP A 99 2.97 7.52 2.70
CA ASP A 99 4.24 8.09 2.23
C ASP A 99 4.45 9.52 2.71
N THR A 100 5.62 9.80 3.29
CA THR A 100 6.00 11.12 3.79
C THR A 100 6.64 12.00 2.71
N HIS A 101 7.09 11.41 1.60
CA HIS A 101 7.69 12.15 0.50
C HIS A 101 6.70 13.12 -0.13
N ARG A 102 7.20 14.31 -0.49
CA ARG A 102 6.45 15.37 -1.17
C ARG A 102 7.28 15.91 -2.33
N PRO A 103 6.67 16.36 -3.44
CA PRO A 103 5.22 16.45 -3.67
C PRO A 103 4.56 15.10 -3.98
N LEU A 104 3.24 15.03 -3.75
CA LEU A 104 2.42 13.87 -4.12
C LEU A 104 2.01 13.95 -5.59
N HIS A 105 1.94 12.81 -6.26
CA HIS A 105 1.42 12.77 -7.63
C HIS A 105 -0.09 13.02 -7.63
N VAL A 106 -0.54 13.96 -8.46
CA VAL A 106 -1.93 14.44 -8.47
C VAL A 106 -2.90 13.31 -8.85
N CYS A 107 -2.52 12.42 -9.79
CA CYS A 107 -3.34 11.28 -10.17
C CYS A 107 -3.64 10.34 -9.00
N ASN A 108 -2.73 10.20 -8.02
CA ASN A 108 -2.97 9.36 -6.85
C ASN A 108 -4.07 9.90 -5.92
N ILE A 109 -4.31 11.22 -5.97
CA ILE A 109 -5.31 11.89 -5.15
C ILE A 109 -6.67 11.85 -5.83
N TYR A 110 -6.72 12.14 -7.13
CA TYR A 110 -7.94 12.40 -7.89
C TYR A 110 -8.39 11.26 -8.81
N SER A 111 -7.66 10.13 -8.88
CA SER A 111 -8.12 8.99 -9.69
C SER A 111 -9.41 8.40 -9.12
N GLU A 112 -10.44 8.34 -9.97
CA GLU A 112 -11.76 7.75 -9.67
C GLU A 112 -11.80 6.24 -9.98
N HIS A 113 -10.90 5.76 -10.86
CA HIS A 113 -10.96 4.40 -11.42
C HIS A 113 -10.33 3.37 -10.48
N GLN A 114 -9.27 3.77 -9.77
CA GLN A 114 -8.55 2.89 -8.88
C GLN A 114 -8.66 3.39 -7.45
N LYS A 115 -8.92 2.48 -6.50
CA LYS A 115 -9.06 2.81 -5.07
C LYS A 115 -7.70 3.08 -4.43
N LEU A 116 -7.05 4.15 -4.88
CA LEU A 116 -5.83 4.69 -4.30
C LEU A 116 -6.19 5.57 -3.10
N ARG A 117 -5.72 5.19 -1.92
CA ARG A 117 -6.03 5.83 -0.64
C ARG A 117 -4.74 6.25 0.06
N GLN A 118 -4.61 7.54 0.36
CA GLN A 118 -3.44 8.13 1.02
C GLN A 118 -3.76 8.61 2.43
#